data_AF-A0A382D9B5-F1
#
_entry.id   AF-A0A382D9B5-F1
#
_cell.length_a   1.000
_cell.length_b   1.000
_cell.length_c   1.000
_cell.angle_alpha   90.00
_cell.angle_beta   90.00
_cell.angle_gamma   90.00
#
_symmetry.space_group_name_H-M   'P 1'
#
loop_
_entity.id
_entity.type
_entity.pdbx_description
1 polymer ?
#
loop_
_entity_poly.entity_id
_entity_poly.type
_entity_poly.pdbx_seq_one_letter_code
_entity_poly.pdbx_strand_id
1 'polypeptide(L)' 'PFAEAGETAEVPRTDVQVDEGAEKKFALVERGVTLQDLVNGLNALGIGPRDLITILQAIKAAGALQADIVVM' A
#
# COMPACT_ATOMS: atom_id res chain seq x y z
N PRO A 1 -20.77 -66.57 13.12
CA PRO A 1 -21.91 -65.93 12.44
C PRO A 1 -21.71 -64.42 12.37
N PHE A 2 -21.08 -63.93 11.31
CA PHE A 2 -20.98 -62.51 11.02
C PHE A 2 -22.20 -62.14 10.19
N ALA A 3 -22.91 -61.07 10.57
CA ALA A 3 -24.18 -60.69 9.97
C ALA A 3 -23.99 -60.31 8.49
N GLU A 4 -24.61 -61.06 7.58
CA GLU A 4 -24.60 -60.86 6.12
C GLU A 4 -25.60 -59.80 5.63
N ALA A 5 -26.19 -58.98 6.50
CA ALA A 5 -27.26 -58.05 6.13
C ALA A 5 -26.97 -56.60 6.54
N GLY A 6 -25.78 -56.10 6.23
CA GLY A 6 -25.47 -54.67 6.30
C GLY A 6 -25.71 -54.02 4.94
N GLU A 7 -26.83 -53.31 4.78
CA GLU A 7 -27.09 -52.52 3.57
C GLU A 7 -26.46 -51.13 3.75
N THR A 8 -25.43 -50.82 2.97
CA THR A 8 -24.81 -49.49 3.00
C THR A 8 -25.65 -48.52 2.19
N ALA A 9 -26.13 -47.45 2.83
CA ALA A 9 -26.84 -46.37 2.15
C ALA A 9 -25.83 -45.30 1.66
N GLU A 10 -25.97 -44.86 0.41
CA GLU A 10 -25.22 -43.70 -0.09
C GLU A 10 -25.76 -42.42 0.57
N VAL A 11 -24.88 -41.71 1.27
CA VAL A 11 -25.17 -40.39 1.83
C VAL A 11 -24.64 -39.31 0.88
N PRO A 12 -25.42 -38.25 0.59
CA PRO A 12 -24.93 -37.14 -0.23
C PRO A 12 -23.80 -36.43 0.51
N ARG A 13 -22.58 -36.56 -0.01
CA ARG A 13 -21.40 -35.89 0.52
C ARG A 13 -21.30 -34.52 -0.13
N THR A 14 -21.58 -33.47 0.62
CA THR A 14 -21.42 -32.10 0.13
C THR A 14 -19.94 -31.74 0.13
N ASP A 15 -19.38 -31.50 -1.06
CA ASP A 15 -18.05 -30.93 -1.23
C ASP A 15 -18.18 -29.41 -1.23
N VAL A 16 -17.55 -28.73 -0.27
CA VAL A 16 -17.59 -27.26 -0.16
C VAL A 16 -16.24 -26.73 -0.62
N GLN A 17 -16.23 -26.16 -1.81
CA GLN A 17 -15.06 -25.48 -2.37
C GLN A 17 -15.17 -23.97 -2.07
N VAL A 18 -14.21 -23.44 -1.32
CA VAL A 18 -14.10 -22.01 -1.04
C VAL A 18 -13.17 -21.40 -2.08
N ASP A 19 -13.74 -20.65 -3.04
CA ASP A 19 -12.98 -19.82 -3.97
C ASP A 19 -12.73 -18.46 -3.31
N GLU A 20 -11.56 -18.30 -2.70
CA GLU A 20 -11.07 -16.99 -2.27
C GLU A 20 -10.50 -16.27 -3.50
N GLY A 21 -11.39 -15.77 -4.36
CA GLY A 21 -11.08 -15.12 -5.64
C GLY A 21 -9.64 -14.60 -5.72
N ALA A 22 -8.82 -15.27 -6.55
CA ALA A 22 -7.42 -14.95 -6.81
C ALA A 22 -7.18 -13.50 -7.30
N GLU A 23 -8.28 -12.77 -7.53
CA GLU A 23 -8.32 -11.37 -7.93
C GLU A 23 -8.56 -10.39 -6.78
N LYS A 24 -8.28 -10.75 -5.52
CA LYS A 24 -8.02 -9.73 -4.48
C LYS A 24 -6.70 -9.04 -4.78
N LYS A 25 -6.69 -8.25 -5.86
CA LYS A 25 -5.64 -7.30 -6.21
C LYS A 25 -5.67 -6.26 -5.11
N PHE A 26 -4.77 -6.39 -4.14
CA PHE A 26 -4.44 -5.30 -3.24
C PHE A 26 -4.05 -4.12 -4.12
N ALA A 27 -4.99 -3.18 -4.33
CA ALA A 27 -4.66 -1.94 -5.00
C ALA A 27 -3.77 -1.17 -4.05
N LEU A 28 -2.47 -1.14 -4.34
CA LEU A 28 -1.55 -0.23 -3.67
C LEU A 28 -2.01 1.18 -4.07
N VAL A 29 -2.73 1.84 -3.18
CA VAL A 29 -3.07 3.25 -3.37
C VAL A 29 -1.77 4.01 -3.25
N GLU A 30 -1.31 4.65 -4.32
CA GLU A 30 -0.18 5.58 -4.29
C GLU A 30 -0.56 6.74 -3.36
N ARG A 31 -0.19 6.62 -2.09
CA ARG A 31 -0.49 7.62 -1.08
C ARG A 31 0.58 8.70 -1.11
N GLY A 32 0.21 9.82 -1.72
CA GLY A 32 0.85 11.11 -1.51
C GLY A 32 1.88 11.51 -2.56
N VAL A 33 2.15 12.80 -2.58
CA VAL A 33 3.25 13.39 -3.35
C VAL A 33 4.57 13.11 -2.65
N THR A 34 5.61 12.76 -3.39
CA THR A 34 6.95 12.61 -2.81
C THR A 34 7.60 13.97 -2.63
N LEU A 35 8.62 14.05 -1.76
CA LEU A 35 9.44 15.25 -1.65
C LEU A 35 10.12 15.60 -3.00
N GLN A 36 10.46 14.58 -3.78
CA GLN A 36 11.05 14.76 -5.10
C GLN A 36 10.07 15.43 -6.07
N ASP A 37 8.79 15.06 -6.04
CA ASP A 37 7.76 15.69 -6.87
C ASP A 37 7.57 17.17 -6.51
N LEU A 38 7.59 17.49 -5.21
CA LEU A 38 7.53 18.87 -4.73
C LEU A 38 8.74 19.68 -5.22
N VAL A 39 9.96 19.16 -5.04
CA VAL A 39 11.20 19.82 -5.47
C VAL A 39 11.20 20.04 -6.98
N ASN A 40 10.80 19.03 -7.76
CA ASN A 40 10.71 19.13 -9.21
C ASN A 40 9.70 20.19 -9.65
N GLY A 41 8.54 20.26 -8.99
CA GLY A 41 7.53 21.30 -9.25
C GLY A 41 8.06 22.70 -8.97
N LEU A 42 8.70 22.92 -7.81
CA LEU A 42 9.28 24.22 -7.44
C LEU A 42 10.43 24.62 -8.38
N ASN A 43 11.28 23.67 -8.78
CA ASN A 43 12.35 23.90 -9.75
C ASN A 43 11.78 24.27 -11.13
N ALA A 44 10.69 23.62 -11.57
CA ALA A 44 10.02 23.94 -12.83
C ALA A 44 9.38 25.35 -12.82
N LEU A 45 9.00 25.86 -11.63
CA LEU A 45 8.58 27.26 -11.44
C LEU A 45 9.75 28.26 -11.44
N GLY A 46 11.00 27.80 -11.55
CA GLY A 46 12.18 28.64 -11.56
C GLY A 46 12.58 29.17 -10.18
N ILE A 47 12.16 28.50 -9.10
CA ILE A 47 12.54 28.89 -7.74
C ILE A 47 14.04 28.66 -7.53
N GLY A 48 14.72 29.67 -6.97
CA GLY A 48 16.14 29.60 -6.70
C GLY A 48 16.48 28.61 -5.57
N PRO A 49 17.68 28.00 -5.57
CA PRO A 49 18.08 27.05 -4.52
C PRO A 49 17.97 27.60 -3.09
N ARG A 50 18.24 28.90 -2.90
CA ARG A 50 18.15 29.56 -1.58
C ARG A 50 16.70 29.63 -1.08
N ASP A 51 15.77 29.91 -1.98
CA ASP A 51 14.34 29.99 -1.67
C ASP A 51 13.77 28.59 -1.42
N LEU A 52 14.22 27.60 -2.19
CA LEU A 52 13.86 26.20 -1.99
C LEU A 52 14.29 25.71 -0.59
N ILE A 53 15.53 26.00 -0.16
CA ILE A 53 16.00 25.68 1.20
C ILE A 53 15.10 26.34 2.25
N THR A 54 14.75 27.62 2.05
CA THR A 54 13.88 28.37 2.97
C THR A 54 12.49 27.73 3.08
N ILE A 55 11.91 27.29 1.96
CA ILE A 55 10.63 26.58 1.92
C ILE A 55 10.73 25.25 2.69
N LEU A 56 11.77 24.45 2.44
CA LEU A 56 11.97 23.17 3.14
C LEU A 56 12.15 23.36 4.66
N GLN A 57 12.88 24.41 5.06
CA GLN A 57 13.03 24.78 6.48
C GLN A 57 11.70 25.18 7.11
N ALA A 58 10.87 25.95 6.41
CA ALA A 58 9.53 26.33 6.88
C ALA A 58 8.60 25.10 7.02
N ILE A 59 8.65 24.15 6.07
CA ILE A 59 7.88 22.91 6.14
C ILE A 59 8.35 22.03 7.31
N LYS A 60 9.67 21.95 7.56
CA LYS A 60 10.23 21.28 8.74
C LYS A 60 9.75 21.94 10.04
N ALA A 61 9.79 23.27 10.13
CA ALA A 61 9.35 24.01 11.30
C ALA A 61 7.84 23.87 11.56
N ALA A 62 7.04 23.71 10.51
CA ALA A 62 5.60 23.42 10.60
C ALA A 62 5.30 21.98 11.04
N GLY A 63 6.31 21.12 11.19
CA GLY A 63 6.15 19.70 11.53
C GLY A 63 5.63 18.83 10.39
N ALA A 64 5.55 19.38 9.17
CA ALA A 64 5.07 18.68 7.98
C ALA A 64 6.18 17.85 7.30
N LEU A 65 7.44 18.04 7.71
CA LEU A 65 8.60 17.30 7.19
C LEU A 65 9.52 16.86 8.34
N GLN A 66 9.65 15.56 8.51
CA GLN A 66 10.58 14.95 9.47
C GLN A 66 11.88 14.57 8.76
N ALA A 67 12.82 15.52 8.67
CA ALA A 67 14.11 15.31 8.01
C ALA A 67 15.19 16.30 8.49
N ASP A 68 16.46 16.00 8.22
CA ASP A 68 17.58 16.93 8.36
C ASP A 68 18.04 17.46 7.01
N ILE A 69 18.26 18.77 6.94
CA ILE A 69 18.71 19.46 5.73
C ILE A 69 20.21 19.65 5.88
N VAL A 70 21.00 19.02 5.00
CA VAL A 70 22.46 19.16 4.93
C VAL A 70 22.82 20.00 3.71
N VAL A 71 23.62 21.05 3.90
CA VAL A 71 24.15 21.89 2.83
C VAL A 71 25.68 21.79 2.90
N MET A 72 26.30 21.33 1.80
CA MET A 72 27.76 21.23 1.65
C MET A 72 28.29 22.32 0.72
#